data_AF-A0A1E1F1M8-F1
#
_entry.id   AF-A0A1E1F1M8-F1
#
_cell.length_a   1.000
_cell.length_b   1.000
_cell.length_c   1.000
_cell.angle_alpha   90.00
_cell.angle_beta   90.00
_cell.angle_gamma   90.00
#
_symmetry.space_group_name_H-M   'P 1'
#
loop_
_entity.id
_entity.type
_entity.pdbx_description
1 polymer ?
#
loop_
_entity_poly.entity_id
_entity_poly.type
_entity_poly.pdbx_seq_one_letter_code
_entity_poly.pdbx_strand_id
1 'polypeptide(L)'
;MLDQLGRRVDCEISYMIEEIAEIDRFAQRLVEDGFDQDERISGARERVASARTGTFLAQNLRHEYDRAGELLSLCLDMAIGAGEQYTGPAEALLARRVEPEMELLGSFHIVGKS
;
A
#
# COMPACT_ATOMS: atom_id res chain seq x y z
N MET A 1 -14.18 -18.84 18.20
CA MET A 1 -12.74 -18.71 17.86
C MET A 1 -12.54 -18.59 16.35
N LEU A 2 -13.08 -19.51 15.53
CA LEU A 2 -13.03 -19.40 14.06
C LEU A 2 -13.77 -18.16 13.51
N ASP A 3 -14.93 -17.81 14.05
CA ASP A 3 -15.69 -16.60 13.62
C ASP A 3 -15.02 -15.26 13.98
N GLN A 4 -14.12 -15.27 14.97
CA GLN A 4 -13.31 -14.09 15.30
C GLN A 4 -12.12 -13.97 14.35
N LEU A 5 -11.53 -15.11 13.96
CA LEU A 5 -10.45 -15.17 12.99
C LEU A 5 -10.93 -14.75 11.59
N GLY A 6 -12.09 -15.23 11.16
CA GLY A 6 -12.69 -14.85 9.87
C GLY A 6 -12.93 -13.34 9.76
N ARG A 7 -13.58 -12.75 10.77
CA ARG A 7 -13.80 -11.30 10.81
C ARG A 7 -12.51 -10.49 10.79
N ARG A 8 -11.46 -10.95 11.48
CA ARG A 8 -10.16 -10.28 11.44
C ARG A 8 -9.58 -10.32 10.02
N VAL A 9 -9.60 -11.46 9.37
CA VAL A 9 -9.12 -11.61 7.98
C VAL A 9 -9.90 -10.72 7.01
N ASP A 10 -11.23 -10.64 7.14
CA ASP A 10 -12.05 -9.77 6.30
C ASP A 10 -11.72 -8.28 6.50
N CYS A 11 -11.43 -7.87 7.75
CA CYS A 11 -10.97 -6.51 8.06
C CYS A 11 -9.59 -6.22 7.44
N GLU A 12 -8.62 -7.11 7.59
CA GLU A 12 -7.28 -6.95 6.98
C GLU A 12 -7.37 -6.86 5.45
N ILE A 13 -8.20 -7.72 4.84
CA ILE A 13 -8.45 -7.70 3.41
C ILE A 13 -9.04 -6.35 2.97
N SER A 14 -10.06 -5.86 3.67
CA SER A 14 -10.72 -4.59 3.35
C SER A 14 -9.73 -3.43 3.48
N TYR A 15 -8.94 -3.43 4.54
CA TYR A 15 -7.87 -2.46 4.76
C TYR A 15 -6.84 -2.46 3.63
N MET A 16 -6.35 -3.63 3.21
CA MET A 16 -5.38 -3.74 2.11
C MET A 16 -5.95 -3.18 0.79
N ILE A 17 -7.22 -3.45 0.48
CA ILE A 17 -7.88 -2.92 -0.73
C ILE A 17 -7.97 -1.39 -0.67
N GLU A 18 -8.40 -0.85 0.47
CA GLU A 18 -8.49 0.60 0.68
C GLU A 18 -7.12 1.27 0.56
N GLU A 19 -6.08 0.64 1.11
CA GLU A 19 -4.71 1.13 0.99
C GLU A 19 -4.20 1.14 -0.45
N ILE A 20 -4.39 0.04 -1.19
CA ILE A 20 -4.02 -0.03 -2.61
C ILE A 20 -4.72 1.10 -3.39
N ALA A 21 -6.01 1.34 -3.13
CA ALA A 21 -6.77 2.39 -3.79
C ALA A 21 -6.32 3.80 -3.42
N GLU A 22 -5.82 4.02 -2.20
CA GLU A 22 -5.24 5.30 -1.80
C GLU A 22 -3.88 5.56 -2.44
N ILE A 23 -3.02 4.54 -2.47
CA ILE A 23 -1.72 4.62 -3.14
C ILE A 23 -1.92 4.91 -4.63
N ASP A 24 -2.85 4.23 -5.31
CA ASP A 24 -3.13 4.49 -6.72
C ASP A 24 -3.67 5.90 -6.98
N ARG A 25 -4.54 6.42 -6.10
CA ARG A 25 -5.03 7.81 -6.20
C ARG A 25 -3.92 8.83 -5.99
N PHE A 26 -3.01 8.59 -5.05
CA PHE A 26 -1.87 9.47 -4.83
C PHE A 26 -0.91 9.46 -6.02
N ALA A 27 -0.62 8.26 -6.55
CA ALA A 27 0.18 8.08 -7.75
C ALA A 27 -0.45 8.79 -8.97
N GLN A 28 -1.76 8.65 -9.16
CA GLN A 28 -2.49 9.33 -10.23
C GLN A 28 -2.33 10.85 -10.14
N ARG A 29 -2.45 11.42 -8.95
CA ARG A 29 -2.28 12.85 -8.74
C ARG A 29 -0.88 13.33 -9.14
N LEU A 30 0.17 12.62 -8.73
CA LEU A 30 1.55 12.95 -9.13
C LEU A 30 1.74 12.93 -10.65
N VAL A 31 1.09 11.98 -11.34
CA VAL A 31 1.11 11.89 -12.81
C VAL A 31 0.35 13.06 -13.44
N GLU A 32 -0.85 13.36 -12.96
CA GLU A 32 -1.70 14.47 -13.46
C GLU A 32 -1.04 15.83 -13.27
N ASP A 33 -0.30 16.01 -12.17
CA ASP A 33 0.45 17.22 -11.87
C ASP A 33 1.82 17.29 -12.61
N GLY A 34 2.14 16.29 -13.43
CA GLY A 34 3.26 16.31 -14.39
C GLY A 34 4.61 15.86 -13.83
N PHE A 35 4.64 15.18 -12.68
CA PHE A 35 5.89 14.75 -12.05
C PHE A 35 6.44 13.42 -12.61
N ASP A 36 5.64 12.64 -13.36
CA ASP A 36 6.05 11.34 -13.89
C ASP A 36 6.64 11.43 -15.32
N GLN A 37 7.73 12.17 -15.50
CA GLN A 37 8.32 12.40 -16.84
C GLN A 37 8.95 11.15 -17.47
N ASP A 38 9.42 10.22 -16.65
CA ASP A 38 10.04 8.96 -17.09
C ASP A 38 9.04 7.77 -17.11
N GLU A 39 7.74 8.04 -16.93
CA GLU A 39 6.65 7.04 -16.91
C GLU A 39 6.83 5.92 -15.87
N ARG A 40 7.65 6.15 -14.83
CA ARG A 40 7.96 5.15 -13.80
C ARG A 40 6.75 4.89 -12.90
N ILE A 41 6.02 5.94 -12.53
CA ILE A 41 4.82 5.85 -11.70
C ILE A 41 3.69 5.25 -12.54
N SER A 42 3.46 5.75 -13.75
CA SER A 42 2.43 5.25 -14.66
C SER A 42 2.62 3.76 -14.97
N GLY A 43 3.83 3.35 -15.34
CA GLY A 43 4.14 1.93 -15.56
C GLY A 43 4.00 1.06 -14.29
N ALA A 44 4.23 1.62 -13.10
CA ALA A 44 3.99 0.91 -11.84
C ALA A 44 2.50 0.77 -11.53
N ARG A 45 1.68 1.80 -11.81
CA ARG A 45 0.21 1.73 -11.69
C ARG A 45 -0.38 0.66 -12.61
N GLU A 46 0.10 0.57 -13.85
CA GLU A 46 -0.32 -0.49 -14.77
C GLU A 46 -0.02 -1.89 -14.22
N ARG A 47 1.14 -2.08 -13.57
CA ARG A 47 1.46 -3.35 -12.90
C ARG A 47 0.51 -3.67 -11.75
N VAL A 48 0.13 -2.69 -10.93
CA VAL A 48 -0.88 -2.86 -9.88
C VAL A 48 -2.23 -3.26 -10.50
N ALA A 49 -2.67 -2.54 -11.53
CA ALA A 49 -3.92 -2.84 -12.24
C ALA A 49 -3.91 -4.24 -12.87
N SER A 50 -2.78 -4.67 -13.44
CA SER A 50 -2.63 -6.00 -14.04
C SER A 50 -2.64 -7.14 -13.02
N ALA A 51 -2.25 -6.88 -11.77
CA ALA A 51 -2.31 -7.84 -10.68
C ALA A 51 -3.75 -8.08 -10.19
N ARG A 52 -4.66 -7.13 -10.44
CA ARG A 52 -6.08 -7.23 -10.08
C ARG A 52 -6.81 -8.18 -11.02
N THR A 53 -6.68 -9.47 -10.78
CA THR A 53 -7.49 -10.48 -11.48
C THR A 53 -8.91 -10.50 -10.89
N GLY A 54 -9.95 -10.56 -11.73
CA GLY A 54 -11.36 -10.46 -11.33
C GLY A 54 -11.90 -11.57 -10.40
N THR A 55 -11.04 -12.47 -9.96
CA THR A 55 -11.33 -13.49 -8.94
C THR A 55 -10.57 -13.16 -7.66
N PHE A 56 -11.32 -12.91 -6.60
CA PHE A 56 -10.80 -12.60 -5.27
C PHE A 56 -10.14 -13.84 -4.64
N LEU A 57 -8.89 -14.09 -4.98
CA LEU A 57 -8.03 -15.09 -4.33
C LEU A 57 -7.02 -14.33 -3.47
N ALA A 58 -6.86 -14.73 -2.20
CA ALA A 58 -5.94 -14.08 -1.26
C ALA A 58 -4.49 -13.97 -1.78
N GLN A 59 -4.06 -14.89 -2.65
CA GLN A 59 -2.75 -14.83 -3.33
C GLN A 59 -2.63 -13.64 -4.28
N ASN A 60 -3.72 -13.26 -4.95
CA ASN A 60 -3.77 -12.11 -5.86
C ASN A 60 -3.71 -10.81 -5.07
N LEU A 61 -4.42 -10.73 -3.94
CA LEU A 61 -4.38 -9.57 -3.06
C LEU A 61 -2.97 -9.33 -2.52
N ARG A 62 -2.26 -10.38 -2.12
CA ARG A 62 -0.85 -10.26 -1.72
C ARG A 62 0.01 -9.69 -2.85
N HIS A 63 -0.14 -10.21 -4.07
CA HIS A 63 0.65 -9.71 -5.20
C HIS A 63 0.33 -8.26 -5.52
N GLU A 64 -0.95 -7.88 -5.51
CA GLU A 64 -1.40 -6.50 -5.69
C GLU A 64 -0.83 -5.58 -4.60
N TYR A 65 -0.82 -6.05 -3.35
CA TYR A 65 -0.29 -5.30 -2.22
C TYR A 65 1.23 -5.10 -2.28
N ASP A 66 1.98 -6.11 -2.70
CA ASP A 66 3.43 -6.00 -2.92
C ASP A 66 3.71 -4.96 -4.03
N ARG A 67 2.96 -5.00 -5.14
CA ARG A 67 3.07 -4.01 -6.23
C ARG A 67 2.67 -2.60 -5.79
N ALA A 68 1.66 -2.48 -4.93
CA ALA A 68 1.30 -1.19 -4.35
C ALA A 68 2.42 -0.64 -3.45
N GLY A 69 3.16 -1.50 -2.75
CA GLY A 69 4.37 -1.08 -2.00
C GLY A 69 5.47 -0.54 -2.91
N GLU A 70 5.74 -1.21 -4.04
CA GLU A 70 6.66 -0.71 -5.07
C GLU A 70 6.22 0.65 -5.61
N LEU A 71 4.91 0.80 -5.88
CA LEU A 71 4.32 2.06 -6.36
C LEU A 71 4.48 3.18 -5.32
N LEU A 72 4.19 2.91 -4.04
CA LEU A 72 4.35 3.88 -2.95
C LEU A 72 5.80 4.34 -2.82
N SER A 73 6.78 3.43 -2.95
CA SER A 73 8.20 3.79 -2.92
C SER A 73 8.56 4.80 -4.01
N LEU A 74 8.07 4.60 -5.23
CA LEU A 74 8.32 5.53 -6.34
C LEU A 74 7.62 6.88 -6.10
N CYS A 75 6.41 6.85 -5.54
CA CYS A 75 5.68 8.06 -5.19
C CYS A 75 6.38 8.86 -4.09
N LEU A 76 6.99 8.21 -3.11
CA LEU A 76 7.79 8.85 -2.05
C LEU A 76 9.03 9.56 -2.64
N ASP A 77 9.79 8.87 -3.49
CA ASP A 77 10.96 9.45 -4.17
C ASP A 77 10.57 10.70 -4.96
N MET A 78 9.43 10.65 -5.66
CA MET A 78 8.93 11.77 -6.45
C MET A 78 8.38 12.90 -5.58
N ALA A 79 7.66 12.58 -4.51
CA ALA A 79 7.07 13.56 -3.59
C ALA A 79 8.12 14.46 -2.95
N ILE A 80 9.29 13.91 -2.61
CA ILE A 80 10.43 14.67 -2.07
C ILE A 80 10.85 15.80 -3.03
N GLY A 81 10.89 15.51 -4.34
CA GLY A 81 11.21 16.51 -5.37
C GLY A 81 10.06 17.48 -5.67
N ALA A 82 8.82 17.03 -5.52
CA ALA A 82 7.61 17.80 -5.81
C ALA A 82 7.20 18.78 -4.69
N GLY A 83 7.78 18.64 -3.49
CA GLY A 83 7.64 19.56 -2.36
C GLY A 83 6.62 19.13 -1.30
N GLU A 84 6.53 19.92 -0.22
CA GLU A 84 5.82 19.56 1.02
C GLU A 84 4.35 19.17 0.83
N GLN A 85 3.68 19.75 -0.18
CA GLN A 85 2.29 19.43 -0.52
C GLN A 85 2.07 17.96 -0.93
N TYR A 86 3.13 17.25 -1.33
CA TYR A 86 3.13 15.81 -1.65
C TYR A 86 3.84 14.97 -0.59
N THR A 87 4.91 15.50 0.02
CA THR A 87 5.67 14.77 1.04
C THR A 87 4.81 14.38 2.24
N GLY A 88 4.03 15.30 2.80
CA GLY A 88 3.17 15.00 3.96
C GLY A 88 2.15 13.88 3.70
N PRO A 89 1.37 13.94 2.60
CA PRO A 89 0.50 12.85 2.20
C PRO A 89 1.22 11.52 1.94
N ALA A 90 2.40 11.54 1.31
CA ALA A 90 3.17 10.32 1.03
C ALA A 90 3.68 9.66 2.33
N GLU A 91 4.18 10.46 3.27
CA GLU A 91 4.61 10.00 4.60
C GLU A 91 3.44 9.46 5.42
N ALA A 92 2.26 10.07 5.32
CA ALA A 92 1.06 9.57 5.99
C ALA A 92 0.64 8.19 5.47
N LEU A 93 0.73 7.96 4.15
CA LEU A 93 0.48 6.64 3.55
C LEU A 93 1.52 5.60 4.01
N LEU A 94 2.80 5.98 4.06
CA LEU A 94 3.86 5.11 4.56
C LEU A 94 3.66 4.76 6.04
N ALA A 95 3.37 5.75 6.88
CA ALA A 95 3.14 5.55 8.32
C ALA A 95 1.97 4.59 8.55
N ARG A 96 0.86 4.79 7.81
CA ARG A 96 -0.31 3.92 7.91
C ARG A 96 0.01 2.48 7.55
N ARG A 97 0.85 2.26 6.53
CA ARG A 97 1.25 0.91 6.09
C ARG A 97 2.15 0.19 7.08
N VAL A 98 3.04 0.93 7.73
CA VAL A 98 4.05 0.38 8.66
C VAL A 98 3.49 0.13 10.06
N GLU A 99 2.45 0.86 10.47
CA GLU A 99 1.83 0.72 11.80
C GLU A 99 1.32 -0.72 12.08
N PRO A 100 0.56 -1.39 11.19
CA PRO A 100 0.18 -2.80 11.37
C PRO A 100 1.38 -3.76 11.40
N GLU A 101 2.42 -3.50 10.60
CA GLU A 101 3.64 -4.32 10.58
C GLU A 101 4.40 -4.24 11.93
N MET A 102 4.43 -3.04 12.52
CA MET A 102 5.00 -2.81 13.84
C MET A 102 4.19 -3.49 14.95
N GLU A 103 2.85 -3.44 14.88
CA GLU A 103 1.98 -4.13 15.83
C GLU A 103 2.19 -5.66 15.80
N LEU A 104 2.34 -6.23 14.59
CA LEU A 104 2.65 -7.65 14.43
C LEU A 104 4.01 -8.00 15.03
N LEU A 105 5.07 -7.24 14.73
CA LEU A 105 6.42 -7.47 15.27
C LEU A 105 6.50 -7.28 16.80
N GLY A 106 5.77 -6.30 17.33
CA GLY A 106 5.61 -6.08 18.78
C GLY A 106 4.85 -7.22 19.47
N SER A 107 3.84 -7.78 18.79
CA SER A 107 3.09 -8.95 19.27
C SER A 107 3.95 -10.21 19.39
N PHE A 108 4.90 -10.43 18.47
CA PHE A 108 5.86 -11.55 18.55
C PHE A 108 6.85 -11.40 19.72
N HIS A 109 7.22 -10.17 20.10
CA HIS A 109 8.09 -9.94 21.27
C HIS A 109 7.41 -10.24 22.62
N ILE A 110 6.08 -10.18 22.68
CA ILE A 110 5.31 -10.47 23.90
C ILE A 110 5.12 -11.98 24.11
N VAL A 111 5.09 -12.78 23.03
CA VAL A 111 4.98 -14.24 23.12
C VAL A 111 6.36 -14.92 23.32
N GLY A 112 7.46 -14.23 23.00
CA GLY A 112 8.84 -14.72 23.16
C GLY A 112 9.49 -14.46 24.52
N LYS A 113 8.78 -13.88 25.50
CA LYS A 113 9.24 -13.77 26.89
C LYS A 113 8.33 -14.54 27.83
N SER A 114 8.67 -15.81 28.02
CA SER A 114 8.48 -16.58 29.26
C SER A 114 9.55 -17.66 29.29
#